data_AF-A0A7S2R0F2-F1
#
_entry.id   AF-A0A7S2R0F2-F1
#
_cell.length_a   1.000
_cell.length_b   1.000
_cell.length_c   1.000
_cell.angle_alpha   90.00
_cell.angle_beta   90.00
_cell.angle_gamma   90.00
#
_symmetry.space_group_name_H-M   'P 1'
#
loop_
_entity.id
_entity.type
_entity.pdbx_description
1 polymer ?
#
loop_
_entity_poly.entity_id
_entity_poly.type
_entity_poly.pdbx_seq_one_letter_code
_entity_poly.pdbx_strand_id
1 'polypeptide(L)'
;IPDTQETNHASATLQKAQPQQKILYLAGPHKTGSSTIQYDSKVISKFTENWTFIDPWSSKNDEFKVVKLGHEKHFAALLFVLRGQLNHPYFVNQPADGEVIIEAYRQDILNNWNNGKSITVGTEETDFAVADYEAENGVSGDQVLDGLLSILPQNTKNVTEVIIAYRSPRAKHFLSLWKEIGVTMWNHTLQEFIFHTESYLHFHTIDIMPLVEKFLERGFKVVLVDIGGVKVKKLKMFQLLACHLMQEACDASTNVPLFLKSVLKSAELHSALYNDVNVRTEGVMNLNEEQIQQIEETMLRYDCGYKDAVFRNDLLNVIFDDTFSENMNNCDVIGTERLGRKELWKSIQRIADPARAQKENMRKVVVLAGPHFSQTN
;
A
#
# COMPACT_ATOMS: atom_id res chain seq x y z
N ILE A 1 -60.40 36.77 4.45
CA ILE A 1 -59.91 35.43 4.06
C ILE A 1 -59.01 35.66 2.87
N PRO A 2 -57.67 35.65 3.01
CA PRO A 2 -56.77 35.80 1.88
C PRO A 2 -56.35 34.44 1.31
N ASP A 3 -56.28 34.39 -0.02
CA ASP A 3 -55.92 33.23 -0.84
C ASP A 3 -54.53 32.67 -0.50
N THR A 4 -54.51 31.38 -0.14
CA THR A 4 -53.29 30.57 -0.10
C THR A 4 -52.87 30.21 -1.52
N GLN A 5 -51.82 30.84 -2.02
CA GLN A 5 -51.13 30.41 -3.24
C GLN A 5 -50.31 29.15 -2.95
N GLU A 6 -50.74 28.02 -3.50
CA GLU A 6 -49.95 26.79 -3.57
C GLU A 6 -48.74 27.02 -4.47
N THR A 7 -47.56 27.14 -3.86
CA THR A 7 -46.29 27.06 -4.56
C THR A 7 -46.05 25.63 -5.01
N ASN A 8 -46.30 25.37 -6.29
CA ASN A 8 -45.87 24.16 -6.99
C ASN A 8 -44.34 24.07 -6.95
N HIS A 9 -43.82 23.35 -5.94
CA HIS A 9 -42.46 22.86 -5.94
C HIS A 9 -42.35 21.78 -7.00
N ALA A 10 -42.00 22.20 -8.22
CA ALA A 10 -41.47 21.28 -9.23
C ALA A 10 -40.23 20.61 -8.63
N SER A 11 -40.39 19.37 -8.17
CA SER A 11 -39.27 18.48 -7.86
C SER A 11 -38.43 18.36 -9.12
N ALA A 12 -37.37 19.15 -9.19
CA ALA A 12 -36.31 18.96 -10.16
C ALA A 12 -35.74 17.57 -9.91
N THR A 13 -36.17 16.61 -10.71
CA THR A 13 -35.55 15.29 -10.79
C THR A 13 -34.13 15.54 -11.27
N LEU A 14 -33.19 15.70 -10.33
CA LEU A 14 -31.77 15.67 -10.57
C LEU A 14 -31.51 14.37 -11.33
N GLN A 15 -31.36 14.47 -12.66
CA GLN A 15 -30.75 13.41 -13.45
C GLN A 15 -29.37 13.23 -12.86
N LYS A 16 -29.23 12.22 -11.98
CA LYS A 16 -27.92 11.75 -11.53
C LYS A 16 -27.18 11.39 -12.81
N ALA A 17 -26.18 12.20 -13.16
CA ALA A 17 -25.19 11.80 -14.13
C ALA A 17 -24.72 10.41 -13.71
N GLN A 18 -24.85 9.44 -14.61
CA GLN A 18 -24.34 8.09 -14.37
C GLN A 18 -22.85 8.24 -14.03
N PRO A 19 -22.40 7.78 -12.86
CA PRO A 19 -21.00 7.91 -12.48
C PRO A 19 -20.15 7.21 -13.54
N GLN A 20 -19.12 7.91 -14.02
CA GLN A 20 -18.17 7.35 -14.97
C GLN A 20 -17.50 6.12 -14.34
N GLN A 21 -17.48 4.99 -15.07
CA GLN A 21 -16.81 3.78 -14.60
C GLN A 21 -15.33 4.05 -14.33
N LYS A 22 -14.83 3.48 -13.23
CA LYS A 22 -13.46 3.69 -12.75
C LYS A 22 -12.86 2.39 -12.24
N ILE A 23 -11.54 2.30 -12.28
CA ILE A 23 -10.78 1.22 -11.64
C ILE A 23 -9.97 1.82 -10.49
N LEU A 24 -10.18 1.31 -9.28
CA LEU A 24 -9.33 1.57 -8.13
C LEU A 24 -8.38 0.39 -7.94
N TYR A 25 -7.09 0.64 -8.13
CA TYR A 25 -6.05 -0.33 -7.83
C TYR A 25 -5.41 -0.02 -6.48
N LEU A 26 -5.77 -0.79 -5.46
CA LEU A 26 -5.28 -0.66 -4.09
C LEU A 26 -3.87 -1.27 -3.98
N ALA A 27 -2.87 -0.47 -4.33
CA ALA A 27 -1.47 -0.81 -4.23
C ALA A 27 -0.96 -0.50 -2.82
N GLY A 28 -0.87 -1.53 -1.98
CA GLY A 28 -0.12 -1.39 -0.73
C GLY A 28 1.35 -1.69 -0.97
N PRO A 29 2.26 -1.02 -0.26
CA PRO A 29 3.15 -1.80 0.56
C PRO A 29 2.43 -2.33 1.79
N HIS A 30 2.89 -3.47 2.26
CA HIS A 30 2.36 -4.17 3.42
C HIS A 30 2.27 -3.27 4.67
N LYS A 31 1.28 -3.49 5.55
CA LYS A 31 1.15 -2.80 6.87
C LYS A 31 1.07 -1.26 6.88
N THR A 32 0.70 -0.66 5.76
CA THR A 32 0.34 0.76 5.68
C THR A 32 -1.12 1.05 6.04
N GLY A 33 -1.92 0.00 6.27
CA GLY A 33 -3.39 0.08 6.31
C GLY A 33 -4.06 -0.39 5.01
N SER A 34 -3.26 -0.78 4.01
CA SER A 34 -3.71 -1.38 2.75
C SER A 34 -4.66 -2.57 2.93
N SER A 35 -4.40 -3.49 3.86
CA SER A 35 -5.31 -4.61 4.16
C SER A 35 -6.65 -4.14 4.76
N THR A 36 -6.66 -3.06 5.56
CA THR A 36 -7.91 -2.44 6.03
C THR A 36 -8.68 -1.81 4.87
N ILE A 37 -8.01 -1.09 3.98
CA ILE A 37 -8.65 -0.50 2.78
C ILE A 37 -9.23 -1.59 1.88
N GLN A 38 -8.52 -2.70 1.67
CA GLN A 38 -9.01 -3.83 0.89
C GLN A 38 -10.21 -4.51 1.54
N TYR A 39 -10.14 -4.77 2.85
CA TYR A 39 -11.26 -5.33 3.60
C TYR A 39 -12.50 -4.42 3.53
N ASP A 40 -12.34 -3.13 3.84
CA ASP A 40 -13.43 -2.15 3.77
C ASP A 40 -14.00 -2.06 2.36
N SER A 41 -13.16 -2.11 1.31
CA SER A 41 -13.63 -2.10 -0.08
C SER A 41 -14.51 -3.28 -0.39
N LYS A 42 -14.12 -4.47 0.05
CA LYS A 42 -14.89 -5.69 -0.13
C LYS A 42 -16.21 -5.65 0.63
N VAL A 43 -16.20 -5.08 1.84
CA VAL A 43 -17.44 -4.90 2.62
C VAL A 43 -18.35 -3.89 1.93
N ILE A 44 -17.82 -2.73 1.55
CA ILE A 44 -18.57 -1.67 0.87
C ILE A 44 -19.18 -2.18 -0.44
N SER A 45 -18.41 -2.90 -1.27
CA SER A 45 -18.89 -3.40 -2.58
C SER A 45 -20.06 -4.37 -2.48
N LYS A 46 -20.35 -4.95 -1.30
CA LYS A 46 -21.56 -5.77 -1.08
C LYS A 46 -22.83 -4.93 -0.94
N PHE A 47 -22.70 -3.64 -0.64
CA PHE A 47 -23.81 -2.73 -0.34
C PHE A 47 -23.97 -1.60 -1.36
N THR A 48 -23.06 -1.48 -2.33
CA THR A 48 -23.21 -0.57 -3.48
C THR A 48 -23.49 -1.36 -4.75
N GLU A 49 -24.33 -0.79 -5.61
CA GLU A 49 -24.66 -1.37 -6.92
C GLU A 49 -23.59 -1.05 -7.98
N ASN A 50 -22.83 0.03 -7.77
CA ASN A 50 -21.92 0.59 -8.78
C ASN A 50 -20.51 0.03 -8.72
N TRP A 51 -20.12 -0.62 -7.61
CA TRP A 51 -18.77 -1.12 -7.42
C TRP A 51 -18.75 -2.61 -7.18
N THR A 52 -17.72 -3.25 -7.70
CA THR A 52 -17.35 -4.61 -7.35
C THR A 52 -15.94 -4.66 -6.78
N PHE A 53 -15.71 -5.54 -5.81
CA PHE A 53 -14.37 -5.94 -5.44
C PHE A 53 -14.08 -7.27 -6.13
N ILE A 54 -13.02 -7.32 -6.92
CA ILE A 54 -12.69 -8.50 -7.74
C ILE A 54 -12.26 -9.65 -6.86
N ASP A 55 -12.97 -10.76 -7.00
CA ASP A 55 -12.79 -11.96 -6.21
C ASP A 55 -13.38 -13.15 -7.01
N PRO A 56 -12.61 -13.69 -7.98
CA PRO A 56 -13.13 -14.71 -8.90
C PRO A 56 -13.55 -16.01 -8.20
N TRP A 57 -13.20 -16.19 -6.92
CA TRP A 57 -13.54 -17.39 -6.14
C TRP A 57 -14.68 -17.18 -5.15
N SER A 58 -15.20 -15.96 -5.02
CA SER A 58 -16.38 -15.70 -4.18
C SER A 58 -17.65 -16.37 -4.70
N SER A 59 -17.71 -16.66 -6.01
CA SER A 59 -18.85 -17.28 -6.68
C SER A 59 -18.78 -18.81 -6.65
N LYS A 60 -19.06 -19.43 -5.49
CA LYS A 60 -19.52 -20.82 -5.26
C LYS A 60 -18.86 -22.02 -5.99
N ASN A 61 -17.84 -21.84 -6.83
CA ASN A 61 -17.17 -22.94 -7.51
C ASN A 61 -16.08 -23.51 -6.61
N ASP A 62 -16.44 -24.58 -5.90
CA ASP A 62 -15.58 -25.35 -4.98
C ASP A 62 -14.35 -25.99 -5.64
N GLU A 63 -14.17 -25.88 -6.96
CA GLU A 63 -13.10 -26.56 -7.71
C GLU A 63 -11.72 -25.93 -7.51
N PHE A 64 -11.66 -24.62 -7.22
CA PHE A 64 -10.41 -23.94 -6.83
C PHE A 64 -10.49 -23.50 -5.38
N LYS A 65 -10.21 -24.43 -4.46
CA LYS A 65 -9.98 -24.08 -3.05
C LYS A 65 -8.62 -23.41 -2.91
N VAL A 66 -8.53 -22.13 -3.23
CA VAL A 66 -7.51 -21.26 -2.65
C VAL A 66 -7.77 -21.29 -1.14
N VAL A 67 -7.02 -22.12 -0.41
CA VAL A 67 -7.33 -22.47 0.99
C VAL A 67 -7.19 -21.24 1.88
N LYS A 68 -8.19 -21.04 2.77
CA LYS A 68 -8.16 -20.28 4.04
C LYS A 68 -7.34 -18.99 4.06
N LEU A 69 -7.12 -18.39 2.91
CA LEU A 69 -6.74 -17.00 2.87
C LEU A 69 -7.93 -16.28 3.50
N GLY A 70 -7.65 -15.50 4.53
CA GLY A 70 -8.62 -14.49 4.94
C GLY A 70 -9.04 -13.75 3.66
N HIS A 71 -10.33 -13.44 3.57
CA HIS A 71 -10.97 -12.89 2.38
C HIS A 71 -10.26 -11.68 1.76
N GLU A 72 -9.37 -11.04 2.52
CA GLU A 72 -8.47 -9.94 2.17
C GLU A 72 -7.24 -10.32 1.33
N LYS A 73 -6.86 -11.61 1.24
CA LYS A 73 -5.64 -12.05 0.53
C LYS A 73 -5.88 -12.68 -0.85
N HIS A 74 -7.10 -12.65 -1.36
CA HIS A 74 -7.43 -13.33 -2.62
C HIS A 74 -6.57 -12.81 -3.79
N PHE A 75 -6.43 -11.49 -3.92
CA PHE A 75 -5.61 -10.86 -4.97
C PHE A 75 -4.09 -11.11 -4.82
N ALA A 76 -3.63 -11.53 -3.64
CA ALA A 76 -2.24 -11.94 -3.43
C ALA A 76 -1.87 -13.18 -4.27
N ALA A 77 -2.82 -14.10 -4.49
CA ALA A 77 -2.61 -15.29 -5.31
C ALA A 77 -2.17 -14.94 -6.75
N LEU A 78 -2.75 -13.87 -7.33
CA LEU A 78 -2.32 -13.39 -8.64
C LEU A 78 -0.85 -12.94 -8.61
N LEU A 79 -0.44 -12.16 -7.62
CA LEU A 79 0.94 -11.69 -7.52
C LEU A 79 1.93 -12.83 -7.29
N PHE A 80 1.57 -13.86 -6.52
CA PHE A 80 2.42 -15.05 -6.40
C PHE A 80 2.59 -15.78 -7.73
N VAL A 81 1.52 -15.91 -8.52
CA VAL A 81 1.59 -16.48 -9.87
C VAL A 81 2.48 -15.64 -10.79
N LEU A 82 2.29 -14.32 -10.81
CA LEU A 82 3.10 -13.40 -11.63
C LEU A 82 4.58 -13.41 -11.25
N ARG A 83 4.91 -13.81 -10.02
CA ARG A 83 6.29 -14.00 -9.52
C ARG A 83 6.85 -15.41 -9.78
N GLY A 84 6.11 -16.28 -10.46
CA GLY A 84 6.46 -17.68 -10.67
C GLY A 84 6.43 -18.54 -9.40
N GLN A 85 5.78 -18.09 -8.32
CA GLN A 85 5.70 -18.79 -7.04
C GLN A 85 4.48 -19.72 -6.97
N LEU A 86 4.36 -20.64 -7.94
CA LEU A 86 3.22 -21.58 -8.02
C LEU A 86 3.18 -22.62 -6.89
N ASN A 87 4.29 -22.82 -6.18
CA ASN A 87 4.40 -23.71 -5.02
C ASN A 87 4.16 -22.99 -3.68
N HIS A 88 3.60 -21.77 -3.70
CA HIS A 88 3.32 -21.03 -2.47
C HIS A 88 2.33 -21.81 -1.59
N PRO A 89 2.47 -21.85 -0.24
CA PRO A 89 1.55 -22.55 0.67
C PRO A 89 0.07 -22.17 0.56
N TYR A 90 -0.26 -21.13 -0.20
CA TYR A 90 -1.62 -20.69 -0.47
C TYR A 90 -2.32 -21.49 -1.57
N PHE A 91 -1.56 -22.21 -2.40
CA PHE A 91 -2.09 -23.13 -3.41
C PHE A 91 -2.11 -24.54 -2.82
N VAL A 92 -3.25 -24.93 -2.23
CA VAL A 92 -3.39 -26.26 -1.63
C VAL A 92 -4.04 -27.21 -2.62
N ASN A 93 -3.46 -28.42 -2.74
CA ASN A 93 -3.95 -29.59 -3.49
C ASN A 93 -3.66 -29.72 -4.99
N GLN A 94 -2.97 -28.78 -5.65
CA GLN A 94 -2.27 -28.99 -6.92
C GLN A 94 -1.54 -27.70 -7.30
N PRO A 95 -0.42 -27.75 -8.06
CA PRO A 95 0.12 -26.57 -8.70
C PRO A 95 -0.99 -26.02 -9.61
N ALA A 96 -1.58 -24.90 -9.21
CA ALA A 96 -2.52 -24.23 -10.07
C ALA A 96 -1.76 -23.78 -11.32
N ASP A 97 -2.31 -24.08 -12.50
CA ASP A 97 -1.82 -23.49 -13.73
C ASP A 97 -1.94 -21.96 -13.59
N GLY A 98 -0.80 -21.27 -13.60
CA GLY A 98 -0.74 -19.84 -13.40
C GLY A 98 -1.60 -19.08 -14.41
N GLU A 99 -1.67 -19.58 -15.65
CA GLU A 99 -2.50 -18.98 -16.70
C GLU A 99 -3.99 -19.08 -16.38
N VAL A 100 -4.43 -20.18 -15.75
CA VAL A 100 -5.83 -20.33 -15.32
C VAL A 100 -6.18 -19.30 -14.24
N ILE A 101 -5.26 -19.02 -13.30
CA ILE A 101 -5.47 -17.99 -12.29
C ILE A 101 -5.52 -16.60 -12.93
N ILE A 102 -4.56 -16.27 -13.78
CA ILE A 102 -4.50 -14.98 -14.49
C ILE A 102 -5.78 -14.77 -15.30
N GLU A 103 -6.22 -15.78 -16.04
CA GLU A 103 -7.42 -15.70 -16.87
C GLU A 103 -8.69 -15.57 -16.04
N ALA A 104 -8.80 -16.25 -14.89
CA ALA A 104 -9.94 -16.10 -13.99
C ALA A 104 -10.09 -14.65 -13.50
N TYR A 105 -8.99 -13.99 -13.14
CA TYR A 105 -8.99 -12.57 -12.80
C TYR A 105 -9.38 -11.67 -13.97
N ARG A 106 -8.77 -11.90 -15.14
CA ARG A 106 -9.04 -11.14 -16.36
C ARG A 106 -10.52 -11.21 -16.72
N GLN A 107 -11.12 -12.40 -16.66
CA GLN A 107 -12.53 -12.61 -16.96
C GLN A 107 -13.46 -11.96 -15.93
N ASP A 108 -13.18 -12.08 -14.63
CA ASP A 108 -14.01 -11.42 -13.60
C ASP A 108 -13.97 -9.88 -13.74
N ILE A 109 -12.80 -9.32 -14.01
CA ILE A 109 -12.62 -7.89 -14.32
C ILE A 109 -13.42 -7.49 -15.56
N LEU A 110 -13.23 -8.19 -16.69
CA LEU A 110 -13.92 -7.88 -17.94
C LEU A 110 -15.44 -7.99 -17.80
N ASN A 111 -15.94 -9.02 -17.13
CA ASN A 111 -17.36 -9.23 -16.93
C ASN A 111 -17.99 -8.10 -16.13
N ASN A 112 -17.37 -7.70 -15.00
CA ASN A 112 -17.91 -6.61 -14.20
C ASN A 112 -17.77 -5.25 -14.90
N TRP A 113 -16.66 -5.02 -15.63
CA TRP A 113 -16.48 -3.82 -16.44
C TRP A 113 -17.54 -3.70 -17.53
N ASN A 114 -17.78 -4.74 -18.30
CA ASN A 114 -18.78 -4.75 -19.37
C ASN A 114 -20.22 -4.61 -18.84
N ASN A 115 -20.46 -4.98 -17.58
CA ASN A 115 -21.74 -4.79 -16.88
C ASN A 115 -21.92 -3.38 -16.30
N GLY A 116 -21.06 -2.42 -16.65
CA GLY A 116 -21.20 -1.03 -16.21
C GLY A 116 -20.72 -0.77 -14.78
N LYS A 117 -20.06 -1.73 -14.12
CA LYS A 117 -19.54 -1.53 -12.75
C LYS A 117 -18.17 -0.86 -12.76
N SER A 118 -17.93 -0.06 -11.74
CA SER A 118 -16.59 0.31 -11.30
C SER A 118 -15.94 -0.85 -10.55
N ILE A 119 -14.62 -0.90 -10.59
CA ILE A 119 -13.84 -2.07 -10.16
C ILE A 119 -12.88 -1.64 -9.07
N THR A 120 -12.84 -2.39 -7.98
CA THR A 120 -11.73 -2.36 -7.03
C THR A 120 -10.93 -3.66 -7.13
N VAL A 121 -9.63 -3.51 -7.34
CA VAL A 121 -8.63 -4.57 -7.36
C VAL A 121 -7.49 -4.17 -6.43
N GLY A 122 -6.74 -5.12 -5.88
CA GLY A 122 -5.52 -4.78 -5.15
C GLY A 122 -5.15 -5.74 -4.04
N THR A 123 -3.89 -5.68 -3.66
CA THR A 123 -3.29 -6.50 -2.61
C THR A 123 -2.15 -5.73 -1.96
N GLU A 124 -1.89 -6.05 -0.69
CA GLU A 124 -0.76 -5.49 0.05
C GLU A 124 0.60 -5.99 -0.45
N GLU A 125 0.62 -7.10 -1.19
CA GLU A 125 1.82 -7.73 -1.78
C GLU A 125 2.32 -7.01 -3.05
N THR A 126 1.78 -5.83 -3.36
CA THR A 126 2.18 -5.05 -4.55
C THR A 126 3.56 -4.43 -4.38
N ASP A 127 4.03 -4.28 -3.14
CA ASP A 127 5.40 -3.92 -2.80
C ASP A 127 6.46 -4.81 -3.46
N PHE A 128 6.17 -6.07 -3.78
CA PHE A 128 7.12 -6.91 -4.51
C PHE A 128 7.52 -6.32 -5.88
N ALA A 129 6.70 -5.44 -6.47
CA ALA A 129 7.06 -4.74 -7.71
C ALA A 129 8.28 -3.81 -7.54
N VAL A 130 8.66 -3.47 -6.31
CA VAL A 130 9.84 -2.64 -5.99
C VAL A 130 10.93 -3.39 -5.22
N ALA A 131 10.82 -4.70 -5.03
CA ALA A 131 11.85 -5.47 -4.36
C ALA A 131 13.18 -5.45 -5.14
N ASP A 132 14.32 -5.35 -4.43
CA ASP A 132 15.67 -5.24 -5.05
C ASP A 132 16.23 -6.57 -5.54
N TYR A 133 15.57 -7.68 -5.24
CA TYR A 133 15.99 -8.99 -5.71
C TYR A 133 15.27 -9.25 -7.04
N GLU A 134 16.06 -9.49 -8.10
CA GLU A 134 15.64 -10.46 -9.12
C GLU A 134 15.09 -11.65 -8.33
N ALA A 135 13.79 -11.94 -8.47
CA ALA A 135 13.12 -12.87 -7.58
C ALA A 135 13.93 -14.17 -7.45
N GLU A 136 13.72 -14.96 -6.40
CA GLU A 136 14.24 -16.34 -6.31
C GLU A 136 14.01 -17.16 -7.61
N ASN A 137 13.08 -16.70 -8.46
CA ASN A 137 12.70 -17.26 -9.75
C ASN A 137 13.10 -16.42 -10.99
N GLY A 138 13.92 -15.36 -10.86
CA GLY A 138 14.38 -14.52 -11.97
C GLY A 138 13.34 -13.56 -12.56
N VAL A 139 12.21 -13.33 -11.86
CA VAL A 139 11.18 -12.37 -12.27
C VAL A 139 11.50 -10.99 -11.69
N SER A 140 11.60 -9.99 -12.56
CA SER A 140 11.77 -8.58 -12.18
C SER A 140 10.46 -7.97 -11.68
N GLY A 141 10.55 -6.95 -10.82
CA GLY A 141 9.37 -6.18 -10.38
C GLY A 141 8.60 -5.53 -11.54
N ASP A 142 9.29 -5.18 -12.64
CA ASP A 142 8.64 -4.65 -13.84
C ASP A 142 7.80 -5.70 -14.56
N GLN A 143 8.27 -6.95 -14.65
CA GLN A 143 7.48 -8.04 -15.21
C GLN A 143 6.23 -8.34 -14.37
N VAL A 144 6.34 -8.29 -13.03
CA VAL A 144 5.18 -8.45 -12.14
C VAL A 144 4.16 -7.35 -12.40
N LEU A 145 4.61 -6.10 -12.50
CA LEU A 145 3.76 -4.96 -12.74
C LEU A 145 3.12 -5.01 -14.13
N ASP A 146 3.86 -5.37 -15.17
CA ASP A 146 3.32 -5.49 -16.53
C ASP A 146 2.29 -6.63 -16.62
N GLY A 147 2.56 -7.76 -15.96
CA GLY A 147 1.62 -8.88 -15.85
C GLY A 147 0.33 -8.48 -15.13
N LEU A 148 0.42 -7.73 -14.04
CA LEU A 148 -0.72 -7.16 -13.33
C LEU A 148 -1.53 -6.22 -14.23
N LEU A 149 -0.87 -5.32 -14.95
CA LEU A 149 -1.54 -4.37 -15.83
C LEU A 149 -2.20 -5.06 -17.03
N SER A 150 -1.68 -6.22 -17.45
CA SER A 150 -2.23 -7.01 -18.57
C SER A 150 -3.62 -7.61 -18.31
N ILE A 151 -4.06 -7.67 -17.04
CA ILE A 151 -5.39 -8.19 -16.70
C ILE A 151 -6.48 -7.11 -16.78
N LEU A 152 -6.09 -5.83 -16.81
CA LEU A 152 -7.03 -4.72 -16.89
C LEU A 152 -7.63 -4.63 -18.30
N PRO A 153 -8.87 -4.12 -18.46
CA PRO A 153 -9.45 -3.94 -19.79
C PRO A 153 -8.63 -2.93 -20.60
N GLN A 154 -8.58 -3.11 -21.92
CA GLN A 154 -7.86 -2.19 -22.80
C GLN A 154 -8.41 -0.76 -22.70
N ASN A 155 -7.53 0.24 -22.87
CA ASN A 155 -7.87 1.67 -22.83
C ASN A 155 -8.45 2.16 -21.50
N THR A 156 -8.22 1.45 -20.38
CA THR A 156 -8.68 1.88 -19.05
C THR A 156 -7.66 2.71 -18.28
N LYS A 157 -6.45 2.90 -18.82
CA LYS A 157 -5.35 3.59 -18.14
C LYS A 157 -5.74 4.99 -17.59
N ASN A 158 -6.52 5.75 -18.35
CA ASN A 158 -6.99 7.09 -17.96
C ASN A 158 -8.10 7.10 -16.90
N VAL A 159 -8.76 5.96 -16.68
CA VAL A 159 -9.82 5.77 -15.67
C VAL A 159 -9.36 4.85 -14.53
N THR A 160 -8.10 4.44 -14.53
CA THR A 160 -7.47 3.66 -13.47
C THR A 160 -6.72 4.59 -12.53
N GLU A 161 -7.12 4.59 -11.25
CA GLU A 161 -6.41 5.27 -10.18
C GLU A 161 -5.72 4.24 -9.28
N VAL A 162 -4.42 4.40 -9.12
CA VAL A 162 -3.59 3.57 -8.24
C VAL A 162 -3.55 4.23 -6.87
N ILE A 163 -4.16 3.59 -5.88
CA ILE A 163 -4.27 4.10 -4.52
C ILE A 163 -3.14 3.52 -3.70
N ILE A 164 -2.26 4.39 -3.19
CA ILE A 164 -1.13 4.00 -2.34
C ILE A 164 -1.25 4.71 -1.00
N ALA A 165 -1.17 3.95 0.10
CA ALA A 165 -1.22 4.51 1.44
C ALA A 165 0.18 4.96 1.90
N TYR A 166 0.37 6.27 2.10
CA TYR A 166 1.54 6.84 2.75
C TYR A 166 1.34 6.83 4.26
N ARG A 167 2.29 6.24 5.00
CA ARG A 167 2.22 6.18 6.46
C ARG A 167 3.43 6.86 7.09
N SER A 168 3.18 7.95 7.78
CA SER A 168 4.12 8.59 8.69
C SER A 168 3.65 8.49 10.16
N PRO A 169 4.57 8.55 11.14
CA PRO A 169 6.01 8.38 10.97
C PRO A 169 6.38 6.96 10.50
N ARG A 170 7.43 6.85 9.69
CA ARG A 170 7.90 5.63 9.01
C ARG A 170 8.50 4.60 9.98
N ALA A 171 9.09 5.05 11.07
CA ALA A 171 9.62 4.22 12.15
C ALA A 171 8.53 3.32 12.75
N LYS A 172 7.29 3.82 12.91
CA LYS A 172 6.17 2.98 13.39
C LYS A 172 5.80 1.87 12.39
N HIS A 173 6.00 2.12 11.10
CA HIS A 173 5.78 1.13 10.05
C HIS A 173 6.90 0.08 10.08
N PHE A 174 8.15 0.52 10.20
CA PHE A 174 9.30 -0.35 10.40
C PHE A 174 9.17 -1.26 11.64
N LEU A 175 8.69 -0.72 12.76
CA LEU A 175 8.37 -1.51 13.95
C LEU A 175 7.26 -2.54 13.72
N SER A 176 6.28 -2.22 12.87
CA SER A 176 5.22 -3.16 12.50
C SER A 176 5.79 -4.33 11.69
N LEU A 177 6.70 -4.03 10.75
CA LEU A 177 7.42 -5.04 9.96
C LEU A 177 8.25 -5.95 10.86
N TRP A 178 9.03 -5.38 11.78
CA TRP A 178 9.82 -6.15 12.74
C TRP A 178 8.95 -7.10 13.57
N LYS A 179 7.79 -6.66 14.07
CA LYS A 179 6.93 -7.53 14.88
C LYS A 179 6.32 -8.67 14.10
N GLU A 180 6.05 -8.47 12.83
CA GLU A 180 5.56 -9.54 12.00
C GLU A 180 6.67 -10.53 11.69
N ILE A 181 7.81 -10.06 11.21
CA ILE A 181 8.86 -10.96 10.72
C ILE A 181 9.80 -11.35 11.85
N GLY A 182 10.46 -10.37 12.45
CA GLY A 182 11.42 -10.57 13.53
C GLY A 182 10.83 -11.30 14.73
N VAL A 183 9.68 -10.88 15.25
CA VAL A 183 9.09 -11.53 16.44
C VAL A 183 8.41 -12.85 16.09
N THR A 184 7.55 -12.92 15.06
CA THR A 184 6.78 -14.16 14.81
C THR A 184 7.58 -15.25 14.10
N MET A 185 8.53 -14.90 13.23
CA MET A 185 9.30 -15.88 12.48
C MET A 185 10.62 -16.23 13.17
N TRP A 186 11.28 -15.26 13.80
CA TRP A 186 12.66 -15.43 14.29
C TRP A 186 12.84 -15.23 15.80
N ASN A 187 11.82 -14.74 16.51
CA ASN A 187 11.92 -14.33 17.93
C ASN A 187 13.10 -13.36 18.20
N HIS A 188 13.37 -12.46 17.27
CA HIS A 188 14.44 -11.46 17.35
C HIS A 188 13.96 -10.17 18.04
N THR A 189 14.85 -9.55 18.82
CA THR A 189 14.74 -8.14 19.20
C THR A 189 14.82 -7.23 17.96
N LEU A 190 14.47 -5.94 18.10
CA LEU A 190 14.51 -5.00 16.97
C LEU A 190 15.95 -4.81 16.46
N GLN A 191 16.92 -4.71 17.36
CA GLN A 191 18.32 -4.62 16.99
C GLN A 191 18.80 -5.88 16.24
N GLU A 192 18.49 -7.08 16.73
CA GLU A 192 18.83 -8.33 16.04
C GLU A 192 18.19 -8.41 14.66
N PHE A 193 16.93 -7.99 14.54
CA PHE A 193 16.24 -7.87 13.26
C PHE A 193 16.98 -6.92 12.31
N ILE A 194 17.39 -5.73 12.76
CA ILE A 194 18.15 -4.78 11.91
C ILE A 194 19.46 -5.37 11.37
N PHE A 195 20.09 -6.28 12.11
CA PHE A 195 21.34 -6.92 11.70
C PHE A 195 21.17 -8.28 11.04
N HIS A 196 19.96 -8.84 11.02
CA HIS A 196 19.69 -10.11 10.36
C HIS A 196 19.75 -9.94 8.83
N THR A 197 20.40 -10.88 8.15
CA THR A 197 20.70 -10.80 6.71
C THR A 197 19.43 -10.78 5.85
N GLU A 198 18.38 -11.46 6.28
CA GLU A 198 17.11 -11.55 5.55
C GLU A 198 16.20 -10.35 5.80
N SER A 199 16.40 -9.58 6.87
CA SER A 199 15.53 -8.42 7.16
C SER A 199 15.55 -7.36 6.09
N TYR A 200 16.72 -7.13 5.49
CA TYR A 200 16.86 -6.21 4.35
C TYR A 200 15.96 -6.65 3.18
N LEU A 201 15.82 -7.95 2.96
CA LEU A 201 14.98 -8.46 1.88
C LEU A 201 13.55 -8.01 2.09
N HIS A 202 13.05 -8.00 3.32
CA HIS A 202 11.69 -7.56 3.60
C HIS A 202 11.50 -6.04 3.69
N PHE A 203 12.56 -5.24 3.54
CA PHE A 203 12.46 -3.80 3.74
C PHE A 203 11.64 -3.08 2.65
N HIS A 204 11.54 -3.66 1.46
CA HIS A 204 10.65 -3.18 0.39
C HIS A 204 9.18 -3.12 0.83
N THR A 205 8.78 -3.93 1.81
CA THR A 205 7.39 -3.97 2.30
C THR A 205 6.93 -2.72 3.02
N ILE A 206 7.87 -1.86 3.37
CA ILE A 206 7.56 -0.54 3.89
C ILE A 206 7.95 0.55 2.90
N ASP A 207 8.49 0.24 1.73
CA ASP A 207 9.09 1.21 0.81
C ASP A 207 8.07 1.77 -0.20
N ILE A 208 7.45 2.90 0.15
CA ILE A 208 6.28 3.45 -0.56
C ILE A 208 6.68 4.24 -1.81
N MET A 209 7.72 5.06 -1.72
CA MET A 209 8.06 6.05 -2.74
C MET A 209 8.51 5.47 -4.10
N PRO A 210 9.35 4.40 -4.15
CA PRO A 210 9.65 3.75 -5.42
C PRO A 210 8.41 3.14 -6.08
N LEU A 211 7.42 2.72 -5.30
CA LEU A 211 6.19 2.13 -5.85
C LEU A 211 5.36 3.21 -6.54
N VAL A 212 5.23 4.37 -5.89
CA VAL A 212 4.62 5.57 -6.47
C VAL A 212 5.30 5.92 -7.79
N GLU A 213 6.63 6.05 -7.79
CA GLU A 213 7.41 6.38 -8.99
C GLU A 213 7.18 5.37 -10.12
N LYS A 214 7.23 4.06 -9.85
CA LYS A 214 7.00 3.02 -10.89
C LYS A 214 5.64 3.11 -11.57
N PHE A 215 4.58 3.47 -10.84
CA PHE A 215 3.25 3.66 -11.43
C PHE A 215 3.17 4.97 -12.24
N LEU A 216 3.77 6.04 -11.73
CA LEU A 216 3.84 7.33 -12.43
C LEU A 216 4.64 7.22 -13.74
N GLU A 217 5.77 6.52 -13.75
CA GLU A 217 6.59 6.25 -14.95
C GLU A 217 5.82 5.47 -16.01
N ARG A 218 4.90 4.59 -15.58
CA ARG A 218 3.97 3.88 -16.47
C ARG A 218 2.77 4.73 -16.88
N GLY A 219 2.69 5.97 -16.45
CA GLY A 219 1.65 6.94 -16.79
C GLY A 219 0.29 6.66 -16.13
N PHE A 220 0.26 5.97 -15.00
CA PHE A 220 -0.96 5.82 -14.21
C PHE A 220 -1.18 7.03 -13.33
N LYS A 221 -2.46 7.38 -13.12
CA LYS A 221 -2.84 8.32 -12.08
C LYS A 221 -2.64 7.65 -10.73
N VAL A 222 -1.82 8.26 -9.87
CA VAL A 222 -1.56 7.77 -8.51
C VAL A 222 -2.26 8.69 -7.52
N VAL A 223 -3.03 8.10 -6.61
CA VAL A 223 -3.58 8.79 -5.45
C VAL A 223 -2.82 8.33 -4.22
N LEU A 224 -1.94 9.21 -3.71
CA LEU A 224 -1.20 8.97 -2.48
C LEU A 224 -2.04 9.43 -1.29
N VAL A 225 -2.46 8.49 -0.46
CA VAL A 225 -3.29 8.76 0.72
C VAL A 225 -2.40 8.89 1.94
N ASP A 226 -2.28 10.10 2.49
CA ASP A 226 -1.56 10.27 3.75
C ASP A 226 -2.42 9.83 4.95
N ILE A 227 -2.10 8.65 5.48
CA ILE A 227 -2.78 8.05 6.63
C ILE A 227 -2.60 8.91 7.89
N GLY A 228 -1.52 9.70 7.98
CA GLY A 228 -1.30 10.69 9.04
C GLY A 228 -2.40 11.76 9.02
N GLY A 229 -2.59 12.44 7.90
CA GLY A 229 -3.65 13.44 7.76
C GLY A 229 -5.07 12.86 7.84
N VAL A 230 -5.31 11.62 7.37
CA VAL A 230 -6.61 10.95 7.59
C VAL A 230 -6.94 10.84 9.08
N LYS A 231 -5.94 10.51 9.92
CA LYS A 231 -6.10 10.47 11.38
C LYS A 231 -6.29 11.85 12.00
N VAL A 232 -5.55 12.86 11.53
CA VAL A 232 -5.71 14.27 11.97
C VAL A 232 -7.15 14.72 11.74
N LYS A 233 -7.75 14.37 10.60
CA LYS A 233 -9.15 14.67 10.27
C LYS A 233 -10.17 13.75 10.94
N LYS A 234 -9.71 12.80 11.78
CA LYS A 234 -10.54 11.83 12.50
C LYS A 234 -11.45 11.01 11.57
N LEU A 235 -11.02 10.78 10.33
CA LEU A 235 -11.76 9.98 9.36
C LEU A 235 -11.45 8.49 9.55
N LYS A 236 -12.47 7.67 9.39
CA LYS A 236 -12.34 6.21 9.34
C LYS A 236 -12.02 5.76 7.90
N MET A 237 -11.38 4.59 7.76
CA MET A 237 -10.95 4.07 6.45
C MET A 237 -12.13 3.87 5.50
N PHE A 238 -13.26 3.33 5.96
CA PHE A 238 -14.46 3.19 5.14
C PHE A 238 -15.01 4.54 4.64
N GLN A 239 -14.85 5.64 5.39
CA GLN A 239 -15.30 6.98 4.99
C GLN A 239 -14.39 7.54 3.90
N LEU A 240 -13.07 7.45 4.11
CA LEU A 240 -12.07 7.73 3.09
C LEU A 240 -12.39 6.99 1.79
N LEU A 241 -12.58 5.67 1.89
CA LEU A 241 -12.75 4.82 0.73
C LEU A 241 -14.05 5.11 -0.01
N ALA A 242 -15.19 5.03 0.68
CA ALA A 242 -16.49 5.22 0.03
C ALA A 242 -16.69 6.66 -0.47
N CYS A 243 -16.40 7.66 0.37
CA CYS A 243 -16.74 9.05 0.04
C CYS A 243 -15.71 9.73 -0.86
N HIS A 244 -14.41 9.48 -0.63
CA HIS A 244 -13.36 10.23 -1.32
C HIS A 244 -12.76 9.46 -2.50
N LEU A 245 -12.60 8.15 -2.40
CA LEU A 245 -11.99 7.34 -3.46
C LEU A 245 -13.02 6.76 -4.44
N MET A 246 -14.09 6.17 -3.90
CA MET A 246 -15.20 5.57 -4.66
C MET A 246 -16.27 6.59 -5.05
N GLN A 247 -16.23 7.80 -4.47
CA GLN A 247 -17.15 8.91 -4.76
C GLN A 247 -18.63 8.55 -4.58
N GLU A 248 -18.93 7.67 -3.63
CA GLU A 248 -20.29 7.35 -3.23
C GLU A 248 -20.97 8.54 -2.56
N ALA A 249 -22.30 8.58 -2.62
CA ALA A 249 -23.06 9.63 -1.97
C ALA A 249 -22.88 9.53 -0.44
N CYS A 250 -22.37 10.60 0.18
CA CYS A 250 -22.08 10.66 1.60
C CYS A 250 -22.81 11.82 2.29
N ASP A 251 -23.05 11.64 3.58
CA ASP A 251 -23.56 12.71 4.43
C ASP A 251 -22.51 13.80 4.62
N ALA A 252 -22.85 15.03 4.27
CA ALA A 252 -21.91 16.17 4.30
C ALA A 252 -21.38 16.50 5.70
N SER A 253 -22.10 16.14 6.77
CA SER A 253 -21.69 16.47 8.15
C SER A 253 -20.81 15.40 8.78
N THR A 254 -21.02 14.13 8.41
CA THR A 254 -20.37 12.98 9.06
C THR A 254 -19.41 12.24 8.13
N ASN A 255 -19.43 12.49 6.82
CA ASN A 255 -18.75 11.68 5.81
C ASN A 255 -19.10 10.18 5.89
N VAL A 256 -20.30 9.85 6.40
CA VAL A 256 -20.80 8.47 6.39
C VAL A 256 -21.54 8.23 5.07
N PRO A 257 -21.23 7.15 4.34
CA PRO A 257 -21.93 6.81 3.11
C PRO A 257 -23.42 6.62 3.35
N LEU A 258 -24.26 7.22 2.49
CA LEU A 258 -25.70 7.21 2.67
C LEU A 258 -26.28 5.79 2.61
N PHE A 259 -25.71 4.91 1.78
CA PHE A 259 -26.11 3.50 1.71
C PHE A 259 -25.79 2.72 2.99
N LEU A 260 -24.80 3.16 3.77
CA LEU A 260 -24.45 2.53 5.05
C LEU A 260 -25.31 3.02 6.21
N LYS A 261 -25.98 4.18 6.13
CA LYS A 261 -26.80 4.71 7.24
C LYS A 261 -27.90 3.75 7.69
N SER A 262 -28.51 3.02 6.75
CA SER A 262 -29.54 2.02 7.07
C SER A 262 -28.95 0.72 7.62
N VAL A 263 -27.77 0.32 7.14
CA VAL A 263 -27.12 -0.97 7.42
C VAL A 263 -26.27 -0.94 8.70
N LEU A 264 -25.70 0.21 9.05
CA LEU A 264 -24.91 0.42 10.28
C LEU A 264 -25.70 0.24 11.58
N LYS A 265 -27.01 -0.01 11.49
CA LYS A 265 -27.81 -0.50 12.64
C LYS A 265 -27.40 -1.92 13.07
N SER A 266 -26.70 -2.67 12.21
CA SER A 266 -26.09 -3.95 12.59
C SER A 266 -24.82 -3.72 13.41
N ALA A 267 -24.81 -4.21 14.65
CA ALA A 267 -23.66 -4.15 15.54
C ALA A 267 -22.42 -4.85 14.95
N GLU A 268 -22.62 -5.92 14.18
CA GLU A 268 -21.54 -6.67 13.52
C GLU A 268 -20.86 -5.83 12.43
N LEU A 269 -21.65 -5.20 11.55
CA LEU A 269 -21.10 -4.34 10.49
C LEU A 269 -20.45 -3.08 11.06
N HIS A 270 -21.06 -2.52 12.11
CA HIS A 270 -20.47 -1.40 12.83
C HIS A 270 -19.10 -1.80 13.42
N SER A 271 -18.99 -2.96 14.07
CA SER A 271 -17.70 -3.45 14.57
C SER A 271 -16.68 -3.64 13.44
N ALA A 272 -17.09 -4.27 12.33
CA ALA A 272 -16.22 -4.54 11.19
C ALA A 272 -15.62 -3.27 10.57
N LEU A 273 -16.44 -2.25 10.32
CA LEU A 273 -16.02 -1.00 9.66
C LEU A 273 -15.36 0.02 10.60
N TYR A 274 -15.64 -0.05 11.90
CA TYR A 274 -15.07 0.88 12.89
C TYR A 274 -13.80 0.35 13.55
N ASN A 275 -13.33 -0.84 13.16
CA ASN A 275 -12.02 -1.31 13.55
C ASN A 275 -10.96 -0.30 13.09
N ASP A 276 -10.21 0.25 14.05
CA ASP A 276 -9.10 1.11 13.73
C ASP A 276 -8.05 0.33 12.92
N VAL A 277 -7.27 1.06 12.11
CA VAL A 277 -6.17 0.47 11.33
C VAL A 277 -5.31 -0.38 12.26
N ASN A 278 -5.27 -1.69 12.01
CA ASN A 278 -4.68 -2.68 12.90
C ASN A 278 -3.15 -2.51 12.89
N VAL A 279 -2.65 -1.70 13.81
CA VAL A 279 -1.22 -1.45 13.99
C VAL A 279 -0.79 -2.05 15.31
N ARG A 280 0.09 -3.06 15.25
CA ARG A 280 0.72 -3.61 16.46
C ARG A 280 1.75 -2.63 17.01
N THR A 281 1.39 -1.82 18.01
CA THR A 281 2.31 -0.85 18.64
C THR A 281 3.00 -1.37 19.91
N GLU A 282 2.54 -2.47 20.50
CA GLU A 282 3.11 -3.02 21.75
C GLU A 282 4.36 -3.90 21.53
N GLY A 283 5.40 -3.71 22.33
CA GLY A 283 6.65 -4.49 22.28
C GLY A 283 7.83 -3.72 22.88
N VAL A 284 8.80 -4.43 23.47
CA VAL A 284 10.01 -3.80 24.02
C VAL A 284 10.94 -3.43 22.87
N MET A 285 11.09 -2.14 22.61
CA MET A 285 12.12 -1.64 21.71
C MET A 285 13.45 -1.65 22.46
N ASN A 286 14.43 -2.41 21.99
CA ASN A 286 15.80 -2.34 22.49
C ASN A 286 16.62 -1.24 21.81
N LEU A 287 15.94 -0.18 21.36
CA LEU A 287 16.52 1.06 20.87
C LEU A 287 15.96 2.20 21.72
N ASN A 288 16.78 3.21 22.02
CA ASN A 288 16.31 4.39 22.74
C ASN A 288 15.54 5.35 21.82
N GLU A 289 14.87 6.35 22.40
CA GLU A 289 14.06 7.32 21.65
C GLU A 289 14.87 8.10 20.61
N GLU A 290 16.11 8.48 20.94
CA GLU A 290 17.03 9.19 20.04
C GLU A 290 17.36 8.34 18.80
N GLN A 291 17.65 7.05 18.97
CA GLN A 291 17.91 6.13 17.86
C GLN A 291 16.67 5.97 16.96
N ILE A 292 15.48 5.85 17.56
CA ILE A 292 14.23 5.76 16.79
C ILE A 292 13.98 7.06 16.00
N GLN A 293 14.25 8.21 16.60
CA GLN A 293 14.14 9.50 15.92
C GLN A 293 15.14 9.62 14.77
N GLN A 294 16.40 9.24 14.96
CA GLN A 294 17.42 9.23 13.90
C GLN A 294 17.05 8.27 12.75
N ILE A 295 16.42 7.11 13.06
CA ILE A 295 15.88 6.20 12.04
C ILE A 295 14.75 6.88 11.25
N GLU A 296 13.82 7.58 11.92
CA GLU A 296 12.76 8.34 11.26
C GLU A 296 13.33 9.41 10.32
N GLU A 297 14.27 10.22 10.79
CA GLU A 297 14.92 11.28 10.00
C GLU A 297 15.66 10.70 8.79
N THR A 298 16.28 9.52 8.96
CA THR A 298 16.97 8.81 7.88
C THR A 298 15.99 8.26 6.84
N MET A 299 14.83 7.74 7.25
CA MET A 299 13.76 7.32 6.33
C MET A 299 13.11 8.52 5.63
N LEU A 300 12.93 9.64 6.32
CA LEU A 300 12.42 10.87 5.74
C LEU A 300 13.39 11.42 4.68
N ARG A 301 14.71 11.43 4.95
CA ARG A 301 15.72 11.79 3.96
C ARG A 301 15.64 10.92 2.71
N TYR A 302 15.41 9.62 2.88
CA TYR A 302 15.22 8.71 1.76
C TYR A 302 13.96 9.07 0.95
N ASP A 303 12.83 9.33 1.60
CA ASP A 303 11.59 9.78 0.94
C ASP A 303 11.80 11.12 0.20
N CYS A 304 12.58 12.05 0.76
CA CYS A 304 12.94 13.33 0.13
C CYS A 304 13.71 13.17 -1.18
N GLY A 305 14.42 12.05 -1.37
CA GLY A 305 15.07 11.70 -2.64
C GLY A 305 14.10 11.51 -3.81
N TYR A 306 12.81 11.34 -3.53
CA TYR A 306 11.74 11.20 -4.52
C TYR A 306 10.96 12.50 -4.74
N LYS A 307 11.30 13.60 -4.05
CA LYS A 307 10.56 14.87 -4.12
C LYS A 307 10.38 15.34 -5.56
N ASP A 308 11.44 15.35 -6.37
CA ASP A 308 11.34 15.84 -7.75
C ASP A 308 10.54 14.91 -8.67
N ALA A 309 10.71 13.59 -8.54
CA ALA A 309 10.02 12.59 -9.36
C ALA A 309 8.50 12.56 -9.09
N VAL A 310 8.12 12.88 -7.86
CA VAL A 310 6.75 12.74 -7.36
C VAL A 310 5.99 14.07 -7.46
N PHE A 311 6.55 15.18 -6.98
CA PHE A 311 5.84 16.46 -6.90
C PHE A 311 5.68 17.20 -8.22
N ARG A 312 6.52 16.90 -9.22
CA ARG A 312 6.42 17.53 -10.54
C ARG A 312 5.51 16.76 -11.50
N ASN A 313 4.95 15.64 -11.04
CA ASN A 313 4.12 14.77 -11.86
C ASN A 313 2.64 15.14 -11.72
N ASP A 314 2.01 15.52 -12.82
CA ASP A 314 0.59 15.88 -12.89
C ASP A 314 -0.36 14.69 -12.72
N LEU A 315 0.16 13.47 -12.81
CA LEU A 315 -0.58 12.24 -12.55
C LEU A 315 -0.62 11.88 -11.06
N LEU A 316 0.10 12.60 -10.20
CA LEU A 316 0.03 12.41 -8.76
C LEU A 316 -1.03 13.33 -8.13
N ASN A 317 -1.89 12.73 -7.31
CA ASN A 317 -2.78 13.44 -6.40
C ASN A 317 -2.52 12.98 -4.97
N VAL A 318 -2.14 13.89 -4.08
CA VAL A 318 -2.02 13.56 -2.64
C VAL A 318 -3.28 14.02 -1.94
N ILE A 319 -3.94 13.12 -1.21
CA ILE A 319 -5.14 13.45 -0.43
C ILE A 319 -4.87 13.32 1.06
N PHE A 320 -5.52 14.18 1.83
CA PHE A 320 -5.32 14.29 3.28
C PHE A 320 -3.86 14.52 3.64
N ASP A 321 -3.19 15.38 2.88
CA ASP A 321 -1.75 15.56 2.82
C ASP A 321 -1.12 16.25 4.04
N ASP A 322 -1.86 16.42 5.13
CA ASP A 322 -1.44 17.24 6.27
C ASP A 322 -0.04 16.85 6.81
N THR A 323 0.22 15.55 7.01
CA THR A 323 1.52 15.08 7.53
C THR A 323 2.53 14.85 6.42
N PHE A 324 2.09 14.40 5.24
CA PHE A 324 2.96 14.23 4.07
C PHE A 324 3.57 15.57 3.62
N SER A 325 2.76 16.62 3.49
CA SER A 325 3.21 17.95 3.09
C SER A 325 4.13 18.57 4.14
N GLU A 326 3.87 18.38 5.43
CA GLU A 326 4.80 18.75 6.50
C GLU A 326 6.18 18.09 6.32
N ASN A 327 6.20 16.77 6.14
CA ASN A 327 7.42 16.00 5.88
C ASN A 327 8.17 16.51 4.64
N MET A 328 7.46 16.82 3.57
CA MET A 328 8.05 17.17 2.28
C MET A 328 8.54 18.62 2.21
N ASN A 329 7.94 19.51 3.00
CA ASN A 329 8.45 20.86 3.24
C ASN A 329 9.79 20.82 3.99
N ASN A 330 10.01 19.84 4.85
CA ASN A 330 11.28 19.67 5.57
C ASN A 330 12.44 19.16 4.69
N CYS A 331 12.15 18.67 3.48
CA CYS A 331 13.17 18.14 2.58
C CYS A 331 14.21 19.17 2.13
N ASP A 332 13.87 20.47 2.11
CA ASP A 332 14.83 21.51 1.73
C ASP A 332 15.92 21.71 2.80
N VAL A 333 15.64 21.30 4.04
CA VAL A 333 16.59 21.30 5.16
C VAL A 333 17.39 19.99 5.20
N ILE A 334 16.73 18.86 4.96
CA ILE A 334 17.31 17.51 5.09
C ILE A 334 18.18 17.12 3.88
N GLY A 335 17.89 17.70 2.72
CA GLY A 335 18.52 17.37 1.44
C GLY A 335 17.70 16.36 0.62
N THR A 336 17.83 16.46 -0.70
CA THR A 336 17.07 15.68 -1.70
C THR A 336 17.93 14.66 -2.44
N GLU A 337 19.12 14.36 -1.94
CA GLU A 337 19.98 13.33 -2.52
C GLU A 337 19.29 11.97 -2.46
N ARG A 338 19.09 11.35 -3.62
CA ARG A 338 18.45 10.05 -3.74
C ARG A 338 19.35 8.95 -3.20
N LEU A 339 19.00 8.45 -2.02
CA LEU A 339 19.65 7.31 -1.39
C LEU A 339 19.11 5.99 -1.97
N GLY A 340 19.98 5.02 -2.23
CA GLY A 340 19.54 3.65 -2.53
C GLY A 340 18.99 2.95 -1.28
N ARG A 341 18.07 2.00 -1.44
CA ARG A 341 17.51 1.22 -0.30
C ARG A 341 18.60 0.55 0.55
N LYS A 342 19.63 0.00 -0.10
CA LYS A 342 20.81 -0.58 0.57
C LYS A 342 21.57 0.43 1.44
N GLU A 343 21.64 1.69 1.00
CA GLU A 343 22.32 2.77 1.72
C GLU A 343 21.47 3.27 2.89
N LEU A 344 20.15 3.36 2.70
CA LEU A 344 19.19 3.59 3.77
C LEU A 344 19.33 2.51 4.85
N TRP A 345 19.29 1.22 4.47
CA TRP A 345 19.42 0.10 5.41
C TRP A 345 20.74 0.14 6.20
N LYS A 346 21.86 0.37 5.53
CA LYS A 346 23.16 0.54 6.20
C LYS A 346 23.18 1.71 7.17
N SER A 347 22.44 2.78 6.88
CA SER A 347 22.34 3.94 7.78
C SER A 347 21.53 3.60 9.02
N ILE A 348 20.41 2.88 8.88
CA ILE A 348 19.63 2.33 10.00
C ILE A 348 20.50 1.41 10.88
N GLN A 349 21.30 0.53 10.26
CA GLN A 349 22.24 -0.33 10.98
C GLN A 349 23.26 0.46 11.80
N ARG A 350 23.82 1.55 11.25
CA ARG A 350 24.77 2.40 11.98
C ARG A 350 24.13 3.10 13.18
N ILE A 351 22.87 3.51 13.07
CA ILE A 351 22.11 4.15 14.15
C ILE A 351 21.79 3.12 15.25
N ALA A 352 21.42 1.90 14.87
CA ALA A 352 21.07 0.84 15.81
C ALA A 352 22.26 0.30 16.62
N ASP A 353 23.49 0.38 16.10
CA ASP A 353 24.72 0.01 16.82
C ASP A 353 25.89 0.95 16.45
N PRO A 354 25.99 2.12 17.14
CA PRO A 354 27.07 3.07 16.89
C PRO A 354 28.46 2.49 17.15
N ALA A 355 28.60 1.57 18.12
CA ALA A 355 29.88 0.95 18.45
C ALA A 355 30.37 0.03 17.31
N ARG A 356 29.46 -0.72 16.68
CA ARG A 356 29.76 -1.49 15.47
C ARG A 356 30.15 -0.58 14.30
N ALA A 357 29.44 0.52 14.10
CA ALA A 357 29.78 1.50 13.05
C ALA A 357 31.19 2.09 13.24
N GLN A 358 31.57 2.42 14.49
CA GLN A 358 32.90 2.91 14.81
C GLN A 358 33.99 1.87 14.50
N LYS A 359 33.75 0.59 14.84
CA LYS A 359 34.68 -0.51 14.52
C LYS A 359 34.87 -0.70 13.01
N GLU A 360 33.80 -0.61 12.22
CA GLU A 360 33.88 -0.70 10.75
C GLU A 360 34.66 0.46 10.14
N ASN A 361 34.48 1.69 10.65
CA ASN A 361 35.24 2.86 10.21
C ASN A 361 36.74 2.71 10.54
N MET A 362 37.08 2.23 11.75
CA MET A 362 38.47 1.97 12.13
C MET A 362 39.14 0.93 11.22
N ARG A 363 38.42 -0.14 10.84
CA ARG A 363 38.95 -1.15 9.90
C ARG A 363 39.24 -0.57 8.52
N LYS A 364 38.39 0.33 8.00
CA LYS A 364 38.63 0.99 6.70
C LYS A 364 39.86 1.89 6.73
N VAL A 365 40.09 2.62 7.81
CA VAL A 365 41.29 3.46 7.97
C VAL A 365 42.56 2.61 7.99
N VAL A 366 42.54 1.45 8.65
CA VAL A 366 43.70 0.53 8.69
C VAL A 366 44.02 -0.07 7.32
N VAL A 367 43.00 -0.37 6.49
CA VAL A 367 43.22 -0.89 5.12
C VAL A 367 43.79 0.19 4.19
N LEU A 368 43.38 1.45 4.34
CA LEU A 368 43.93 2.57 3.55
C LEU A 368 45.32 3.01 4.02
N ALA A 369 45.67 2.73 5.28
CA ALA A 369 47.00 2.97 5.85
C ALA A 369 47.94 1.75 5.72
N GLY A 370 47.56 0.74 4.93
CA GLY A 370 48.41 -0.41 4.63
C GLY A 370 49.77 0.05 4.07
N PRO A 371 50.87 -0.64 4.40
CA PRO A 371 52.20 -0.17 4.09
C PRO A 371 52.34 0.07 2.60
N HIS A 372 52.67 1.31 2.22
CA HIS A 372 53.39 1.57 0.99
C HIS A 372 54.70 0.77 1.09
N PHE A 373 54.65 -0.50 0.71
CA PHE A 373 55.84 -1.27 0.39
C PHE A 373 56.46 -0.55 -0.81
N SER A 374 57.41 0.33 -0.53
CA SER A 374 58.36 0.80 -1.52
C SER A 374 59.08 -0.44 -2.03
N GLN A 375 58.65 -0.95 -3.18
CA GLN A 375 59.51 -1.76 -4.03
C GLN A 375 60.62 -0.84 -4.54
N THR A 376 61.63 -0.62 -3.69
CA THR A 376 62.93 -0.18 -4.16
C THR A 376 63.68 -1.44 -4.59
N ASN A 377 63.96 -1.48 -5.90
CA ASN A 377 64.79 -2.47 -6.60
C ASN A 377 66.17 -2.65 -5.98
#